data_AF-A0A9D7GCS9-F1
#
_entry.id   AF-A0A9D7GCS9-F1
#
_cell.length_a   1.000
_cell.length_b   1.000
_cell.length_c   1.000
_cell.angle_alpha   90.00
_cell.angle_beta   90.00
_cell.angle_gamma   90.00
#
_symmetry.space_group_name_H-M   'P 1'
#
loop_
_entity.id
_entity.type
_entity.pdbx_description
1 polymer ?
#
loop_
_entity_poly.entity_id
_entity_poly.type
_entity_poly.pdbx_seq_one_letter_code
_entity_poly.pdbx_strand_id
1 'polypeptide(L)' 'MKKIIGLALWLLAFLIPFRFAILDTDEVVQESGRADNTMGLISFVAMLALLFIGYALVDSASKQPSAEDHGH' A
#
# COMPACT_ATOMS: atom_id res chain seq x y z
N MET A 1 -2.97 9.61 18.67
CA MET A 1 -4.24 9.12 18.11
C MET A 1 -4.33 9.19 16.58
N LYS A 2 -4.14 10.35 15.93
CA LYS A 2 -4.20 10.47 14.45
C LYS A 2 -3.26 9.50 13.69
N LYS A 3 -2.05 9.28 14.22
CA LYS A 3 -1.06 8.34 13.63
C LYS A 3 -1.55 6.87 13.62
N ILE A 4 -2.29 6.46 14.66
CA ILE A 4 -2.82 5.09 14.79
C ILE A 4 -3.97 4.87 13.79
N ILE A 5 -4.84 5.88 13.63
CA ILE A 5 -5.95 5.83 12.66
C ILE A 5 -5.40 5.77 11.23
N GLY A 6 -4.38 6.58 10.92
CA GLY A 6 -3.70 6.52 9.62
C GLY A 6 -3.06 5.17 9.35
N LEU A 7 -2.40 4.57 10.34
CA LEU A 7 -1.82 3.23 10.22
C LEU A 7 -2.89 2.16 10.01
N ALA A 8 -4.01 2.21 10.74
CA ALA A 8 -5.11 1.26 10.58
C ALA A 8 -5.77 1.38 9.20
N LEU A 9 -6.01 2.59 8.71
CA LEU A 9 -6.55 2.82 7.36
C LEU A 9 -5.58 2.35 6.28
N TRP A 10 -4.28 2.54 6.48
CA TRP A 10 -3.26 2.05 5.56
C TRP A 10 -3.21 0.52 5.52
N LEU A 11 -3.28 -0.17 6.67
CA LEU A 11 -3.36 -1.63 6.72
C LEU A 11 -4.64 -2.16 6.05
N LEU A 12 -5.78 -1.51 6.26
CA LEU A 12 -7.03 -1.87 5.58
C LEU A 12 -6.94 -1.67 4.07
N ALA A 13 -6.30 -0.58 3.62
CA ALA A 13 -6.05 -0.34 2.20
C ALA A 13 -5.11 -1.40 1.59
N PHE A 14 -4.19 -1.97 2.39
CA PHE A 14 -3.31 -3.07 1.97
C PHE A 14 -4.01 -4.41 1.82
N LEU A 15 -5.04 -4.67 2.63
CA LEU A 15 -5.77 -5.94 2.63
C LEU A 15 -6.45 -6.23 1.28
N ILE A 16 -6.99 -5.20 0.64
CA ILE A 16 -7.72 -5.32 -0.63
C ILE A 16 -6.81 -5.85 -1.75
N PRO A 17 -5.69 -5.19 -2.13
CA PRO A 17 -4.79 -5.69 -3.15
C PRO A 17 -4.05 -6.97 -2.70
N PHE A 18 -3.75 -7.13 -1.41
CA PHE A 18 -3.13 -8.37 -0.92
C PHE A 18 -3.98 -9.60 -1.23
N ARG A 19 -5.30 -9.49 -1.05
CA ARG A 19 -6.22 -10.58 -1.37
C ARG A 19 -6.13 -10.99 -2.84
N PHE A 20 -6.24 -10.05 -3.77
CA PHE A 20 -6.20 -10.35 -5.20
C PHE A 20 -4.79 -10.70 -5.73
N ALA A 21 -3.74 -10.19 -5.10
CA ALA A 21 -2.36 -10.47 -5.52
C ALA A 21 -1.86 -11.85 -5.05
N ILE A 22 -2.33 -12.34 -3.89
CA ILE A 22 -1.75 -13.49 -3.20
C ILE A 22 -2.78 -14.59 -2.89
N LEU A 23 -4.02 -14.26 -2.55
CA LEU A 23 -5.01 -15.22 -2.05
C LEU A 23 -5.99 -15.69 -3.15
N ASP A 24 -6.55 -14.78 -3.93
CA ASP A 24 -7.52 -15.10 -4.98
C ASP A 24 -6.77 -15.42 -6.31
N THR A 25 -6.08 -16.56 -6.34
CA THR A 25 -5.33 -17.04 -7.52
C THR A 25 -6.05 -18.14 -8.30
N ASP A 26 -7.29 -18.46 -7.95
CA ASP A 26 -8.02 -19.61 -8.47
C ASP A 26 -8.38 -19.47 -9.97
N GLU A 27 -8.53 -18.24 -10.46
CA GLU A 27 -8.88 -17.96 -11.87
C GLU A 27 -7.65 -17.74 -12.77
N VAL A 28 -6.44 -17.94 -12.25
CA VAL A 28 -5.20 -17.66 -12.98
C VAL A 28 -5.03 -18.57 -14.19
N VAL A 29 -5.61 -19.77 -14.16
CA VAL A 29 -5.59 -20.70 -15.29
C VAL A 29 -6.97 -20.71 -15.94
N GLN A 30 -7.06 -20.19 -17.16
CA GLN A 30 -8.30 -20.20 -17.93
C GLN A 30 -8.62 -21.63 -18.40
N GLU A 31 -9.88 -21.91 -18.71
CA GLU A 31 -10.32 -23.22 -19.25
C GLU A 31 -9.58 -23.63 -20.54
N SER A 32 -9.01 -22.66 -21.26
CA SER A 32 -8.15 -22.86 -22.42
C SER A 32 -6.74 -23.37 -22.10
N GLY A 33 -6.39 -23.52 -20.81
CA GLY A 33 -5.06 -23.88 -20.32
C GLY A 33 -4.06 -22.71 -20.34
N ARG A 34 -4.45 -21.51 -20.79
CA ARG A 34 -3.62 -20.31 -20.75
C ARG A 34 -3.67 -19.69 -19.36
N ALA A 35 -2.51 -19.27 -18.86
CA ALA A 35 -2.44 -18.51 -17.63
C ALA A 35 -2.68 -17.02 -17.91
N ASP A 36 -3.63 -16.42 -17.20
CA ASP A 36 -3.86 -14.97 -17.17
C ASP A 36 -4.02 -14.53 -15.71
N ASN A 37 -3.01 -13.81 -15.21
CA ASN A 37 -3.02 -13.24 -13.86
C ASN A 37 -2.95 -11.71 -13.90
N THR A 38 -3.63 -11.09 -14.87
CA THR A 38 -3.59 -9.62 -15.01
C THR A 38 -4.10 -8.93 -13.75
N MET A 39 -5.15 -9.46 -13.11
CA MET A 39 -5.71 -8.90 -11.88
C MET A 39 -4.76 -9.03 -10.69
N GLY A 40 -4.10 -10.17 -10.52
CA GLY A 40 -3.08 -10.34 -9.48
C GLY A 40 -1.85 -9.44 -9.72
N LEU A 41 -1.44 -9.26 -10.98
CA LEU A 41 -0.35 -8.34 -11.33
C LEU A 41 -0.69 -6.89 -10.99
N ILE A 42 -1.87 -6.40 -11.39
CA ILE A 42 -2.33 -5.04 -11.06
C ILE A 42 -2.39 -4.85 -9.54
N SER A 43 -2.92 -5.85 -8.84
CA SER A 43 -3.05 -5.82 -7.39
C SER A 43 -1.68 -5.80 -6.70
N PHE A 44 -0.71 -6.56 -7.22
CA PHE A 44 0.66 -6.54 -6.73
C PHE A 44 1.32 -5.16 -6.91
N VAL A 45 1.16 -4.54 -8.08
CA VAL A 45 1.68 -3.18 -8.34
C VAL A 45 1.02 -2.15 -7.42
N ALA A 46 -0.30 -2.23 -7.22
CA ALA A 46 -1.03 -1.38 -6.28
C ALA A 46 -0.52 -1.55 -4.84
N MET A 47 -0.22 -2.78 -4.44
CA MET A 47 0.35 -3.09 -3.13
C MET A 47 1.74 -2.48 -2.94
N LEU A 48 2.60 -2.53 -3.96
CA LEU A 48 3.90 -1.84 -3.94
C LEU A 48 3.73 -0.32 -3.84
N ALA A 49 2.84 0.28 -4.63
CA ALA A 49 2.58 1.71 -4.58
C ALA A 49 2.10 2.14 -3.17
N LEU A 50 1.16 1.40 -2.57
CA LEU A 50 0.70 1.64 -1.21
C LEU A 50 1.82 1.50 -0.17
N LEU A 51 2.78 0.60 -0.37
CA LEU A 51 3.95 0.47 0.50
C LEU A 51 4.75 1.76 0.54
N PHE A 52 5.09 2.28 -0.64
CA PHE A 52 5.89 3.50 -0.78
C PHE A 52 5.14 4.74 -0.29
N ILE A 53 3.83 4.84 -0.56
CA ILE A 53 2.99 5.91 -0.05
C ILE A 53 2.93 5.87 1.48
N GLY A 54 2.75 4.68 2.06
CA GLY A 54 2.78 4.48 3.52
C GLY A 54 4.10 4.92 4.14
N TYR A 55 5.23 4.50 3.56
CA TYR A 55 6.56 4.92 3.98
C TYR A 55 6.73 6.46 3.91
N ALA A 56 6.39 7.08 2.77
CA ALA A 56 6.50 8.51 2.57
C ALA A 56 5.62 9.32 3.54
N LEU A 57 4.41 8.84 3.84
CA LEU A 57 3.53 9.45 4.83
C LEU A 57 4.11 9.38 6.24
N VAL A 58 4.71 8.25 6.61
CA VAL A 58 5.37 8.08 7.93
C VAL A 58 6.58 9.01 8.04
N ASP A 59 7.44 9.04 7.02
CA ASP A 59 8.63 9.92 6.96
C ASP A 59 8.25 11.40 7.03
N SER A 60 7.22 11.80 6.28
CA SER A 60 6.69 13.17 6.30
C SER A 60 6.10 13.54 7.67
N ALA A 61 5.50 12.58 8.39
CA ALA A 61 4.94 12.79 9.71
C ALA A 61 5.98 12.81 10.86
N SER A 62 7.24 12.46 10.57
CA SER A 62 8.36 12.57 11.51
C SER A 62 9.11 13.91 11.45
N LYS A 63 8.90 14.73 10.41
CA LYS A 63 9.41 16.11 10.41
C LYS A 63 8.61 16.95 11.41
N GLN A 64 9.21 17.21 12.57
CA GLN A 64 8.76 18.30 13.45
C GLN A 64 8.84 19.62 12.66
N PRO A 65 7.90 20.56 12.85
CA PRO A 65 8.18 21.93 12.47
C PRO A 65 9.34 22.38 13.35
N SER A 66 10.47 22.78 12.77
CA SER A 66 11.47 23.55 13.49
C SER A 66 10.77 24.77 14.07
N ALA A 67 10.49 24.72 15.37
CA ALA A 67 10.36 25.92 16.15
C ALA A 67 11.76 26.56 16.20
N GLU A 68 11.80 27.88 16.05
CA GLU A 68 12.97 28.76 16.24
C GLU A 68 13.95 28.85 15.07
N ASP A 69 13.57 29.67 14.07
CA ASP A 69 14.52 30.54 13.38
C ASP A 69 14.25 31.98 13.83
N HIS A 70 14.71 32.29 15.04
CA HIS A 70 14.82 33.64 15.58
C HIS A 70 16.27 33.85 16.01
N GLY A 71 17.08 34.36 15.08
CA GLY A 71 18.36 34.98 15.41
C GLY A 71 19.48 34.56 14.48
N HIS A 72 19.71 35.35 13.43
CA HIS A 72 20.95 36.10 13.21
C HIS A 72 20.69 37.27 12.26
#